data_AF-H1SG66-F1
#
_entry.id   AF-H1SG66-F1
#
_cell.length_a   1.000
_cell.length_b   1.000
_cell.length_c   1.000
_cell.angle_alpha   90.00
_cell.angle_beta   90.00
_cell.angle_gamma   90.00
#
_symmetry.space_group_name_H-M   'P 1'
#
loop_
_entity.id
_entity.type
_entity.pdbx_description
1 polymer ?
#
loop_
_entity_poly.entity_id
_entity_poly.type
_entity_poly.pdbx_seq_one_letter_code
_entity_poly.pdbx_strand_id
1 'polypeptide(L)' 'MIGCTSQTLLGWVKQDQVEIGERDGVTASERERLKTLEREVKELRRANEILKLASAFFAQAELDRRLKS' A
#
# COMPACT_ATOMS: atom_id res chain seq x y z
N MET A 1 -8.28 -39.97 16.61
CA MET A 1 -8.13 -38.66 17.28
C MET A 1 -7.64 -37.69 16.22
N ILE A 2 -8.37 -36.61 15.94
CA ILE A 2 -7.91 -35.58 15.00
C ILE A 2 -6.70 -34.90 15.68
N GLY A 3 -5.54 -34.90 15.02
CA GLY A 3 -4.25 -34.50 15.61
C GLY A 3 -4.06 -33.01 15.88
N CYS A 4 -5.11 -32.30 16.30
CA CYS A 4 -5.08 -30.87 16.60
C CYS A 4 -5.94 -30.55 17.82
N THR A 5 -5.55 -29.51 18.57
CA THR A 5 -6.32 -29.02 19.71
C THR A 5 -7.60 -28.32 19.24
N SER A 6 -8.67 -28.40 20.02
CA SER A 6 -9.96 -27.76 19.70
C SER A 6 -9.83 -26.24 19.47
N GLN A 7 -8.87 -25.59 20.12
CA GLN A 7 -8.57 -24.18 19.93
C GLN A 7 -8.02 -23.87 18.53
N THR A 8 -7.19 -24.76 17.98
CA THR A 8 -6.63 -24.60 16.62
C THR A 8 -7.73 -24.69 15.57
N LEU A 9 -8.62 -25.68 15.71
CA LEU A 9 -9.78 -25.84 14.84
C LEU A 9 -10.70 -24.62 14.89
N LEU A 10 -10.98 -24.10 16.09
CA LEU A 10 -11.78 -22.89 16.26
C LEU A 10 -11.14 -21.68 15.57
N GLY A 11 -9.80 -21.58 15.59
CA GLY A 11 -9.05 -20.56 14.87
C GLY A 11 -9.29 -20.63 13.36
N TRP A 12 -9.20 -21.83 12.77
CA TRP A 12 -9.45 -22.03 11.35
C TRP A 12 -10.89 -21.73 10.95
N VAL A 13 -11.87 -22.15 11.75
CA VAL A 13 -13.29 -21.82 11.49
C VAL A 13 -13.52 -20.31 11.50
N LYS A 14 -12.93 -19.58 12.46
CA LYS A 14 -13.06 -18.12 12.49
C LYS A 14 -12.41 -17.46 11.28
N GLN A 15 -11.27 -17.98 10.82
CA GLN A 15 -10.60 -17.46 9.64
C GLN A 15 -11.42 -17.73 8.38
N ASP A 16 -11.97 -18.93 8.24
CA ASP A 16 -12.87 -19.30 7.14
C ASP A 16 -14.11 -18.41 7.10
N GLN A 17 -14.75 -18.17 8.26
CA GLN A 17 -15.88 -17.23 8.39
C GLN A 17 -15.54 -15.81 7.91
N VAL A 18 -14.30 -15.35 8.14
CA VAL A 18 -13.83 -14.06 7.63
C VAL A 18 -13.67 -14.11 6.10
N GLU A 19 -13.07 -15.18 5.57
CA GLU A 19 -12.87 -15.33 4.12
C GLU A 19 -14.20 -15.40 3.34
N ILE A 20 -15.25 -16.02 3.90
CA ILE A 20 -16.57 -16.10 3.26
C ILE A 20 -17.48 -14.91 3.59
N GLY A 21 -17.04 -13.98 4.44
CA GLY A 21 -17.80 -12.78 4.81
C GLY A 21 -18.92 -13.00 5.83
N GLU A 22 -18.95 -14.14 6.52
CA GLU A 22 -19.86 -14.41 7.64
C GLU A 22 -19.41 -13.70 8.94
N ARG A 23 -18.14 -13.29 8.99
CA ARG A 23 -17.56 -12.60 10.14
C ARG A 23 -16.73 -11.41 9.67
N ASP A 24 -16.83 -10.30 10.39
CA ASP A 24 -15.98 -9.14 10.16
C ASP A 24 -14.50 -9.50 10.32
N GLY A 25 -13.70 -9.08 9.33
CA GLY A 25 -12.26 -9.25 9.32
C GLY A 25 -11.69 -8.87 7.95
N VAL A 26 -10.36 -8.81 7.88
CA VAL A 26 -9.65 -8.58 6.61
C VAL A 26 -9.27 -9.93 6.04
N THR A 27 -9.86 -10.26 4.89
CA THR A 27 -9.55 -11.47 4.13
C THR A 27 -8.10 -11.47 3.67
N ALA A 28 -7.57 -12.64 3.35
CA ALA A 28 -6.24 -12.78 2.77
C ALA A 28 -6.11 -11.97 1.47
N SER A 29 -7.17 -11.94 0.65
CA SER A 29 -7.20 -11.20 -0.61
C SER A 29 -7.10 -9.69 -0.41
N GLU A 30 -7.84 -9.14 0.56
CA GLU A 30 -7.80 -7.72 0.91
C GLU A 30 -6.44 -7.34 1.49
N ARG A 31 -5.85 -8.20 2.32
CA ARG A 31 -4.52 -7.96 2.88
C ARG A 31 -3.45 -7.88 1.80
N GLU A 32 -3.49 -8.77 0.80
CA GLU A 32 -2.54 -8.74 -0.31
C GLU A 32 -2.75 -7.50 -1.20
N ARG A 33 -4.01 -7.12 -1.43
CA ARG A 33 -4.34 -5.90 -2.16
C ARG A 33 -3.82 -4.65 -1.43
N LEU A 34 -4.01 -4.58 -0.11
CA LEU A 34 -3.50 -3.47 0.71
C LEU A 34 -1.98 -3.37 0.60
N LYS A 35 -1.26 -4.49 0.73
CA LYS A 35 0.20 -4.52 0.60
C LYS A 35 0.68 -4.05 -0.78
N THR A 36 -0.03 -4.43 -1.84
CA THR A 36 0.27 -3.98 -3.21
C THR A 36 0.05 -2.48 -3.34
N LEU A 37 -1.07 -1.97 -2.83
CA LEU A 37 -1.40 -0.54 -2.84
C LEU A 37 -0.39 0.28 -2.03
N GLU A 38 0.02 -0.20 -0.85
CA GLU A 38 1.03 0.47 -0.02
C GLU A 38 2.37 0.61 -0.76
N ARG A 39 2.78 -0.43 -1.49
CA ARG A 39 3.97 -0.39 -2.33
C ARG A 39 3.83 0.61 -3.47
N GLU A 40 2.70 0.60 -4.18
CA GLU A 40 2.45 1.53 -5.28
C GLU A 40 2.43 2.98 -4.79
N VAL A 41 1.75 3.27 -3.68
CA VAL A 41 1.71 4.60 -3.07
C VAL A 41 3.12 5.07 -2.68
N LYS A 42 3.97 4.18 -2.17
CA LYS A 42 5.36 4.51 -1.85
C LYS A 42 6.15 4.93 -3.09
N GLU A 43 6.05 4.16 -4.18
CA GLU A 43 6.74 4.50 -5.44
C GLU A 43 6.19 5.78 -6.06
N LEU A 44 4.87 5.97 -6.06
CA LEU A 44 4.23 7.19 -6.55
C LEU A 44 4.68 8.42 -5.77
N ARG A 45 4.79 8.32 -4.43
CA ARG A 45 5.30 9.42 -3.60
C ARG A 45 6.74 9.78 -3.97
N ARG A 46 7.60 8.77 -4.13
CA ARG A 46 9.00 8.97 -4.54
C ARG A 46 9.09 9.63 -5.93
N ALA A 47 8.31 9.17 -6.89
CA ALA A 47 8.27 9.78 -8.23
C ALA A 47 7.80 11.24 -8.16
N ASN A 48 6.77 11.52 -7.35
CA ASN A 48 6.25 12.86 -7.18
C ASN A 48 7.27 13.82 -6.56
N GLU A 49 8.07 13.35 -5.59
CA GLU A 49 9.17 14.13 -5.02
C GLU A 49 10.24 14.49 -6.06
N ILE A 50 10.65 13.52 -6.89
CA ILE A 50 11.60 13.77 -7.99
C ILE A 50 11.04 14.83 -8.95
N LEU A 51 9.78 14.70 -9.34
CA LEU A 51 9.14 15.65 -10.25
C LEU A 51 9.02 17.05 -9.65
N LYS A 52 8.71 17.16 -8.35
CA LYS A 52 8.67 18.45 -7.64
C LYS A 52 10.03 19.12 -7.63
N LEU A 53 11.09 18.36 -7.30
CA LEU A 53 12.46 18.89 -7.30
C LEU A 53 12.91 19.32 -8.69
N ALA A 54 12.64 18.50 -9.71
CA ALA A 54 12.94 18.85 -11.09
C ALA A 54 12.19 20.12 -11.52
N SER A 55 10.90 20.21 -11.21
CA SER A 55 10.08 21.40 -11.53
C SER A 55 10.62 22.65 -10.86
N ALA A 56 11.03 22.58 -9.59
CA ALA A 56 11.64 23.70 -8.89
C ALA A 56 12.98 24.12 -9.52
N PHE A 57 13.82 23.16 -9.89
CA PHE A 57 15.10 23.43 -10.57
C PHE A 57 14.89 24.14 -11.91
N PHE A 58 13.97 23.65 -12.75
CA PHE A 58 13.68 24.28 -14.03
C PHE A 58 13.05 25.66 -13.88
N ALA A 59 12.16 25.86 -12.90
CA ALA A 59 11.59 27.16 -12.62
C ALA A 59 12.68 28.19 -12.25
N GLN A 60 13.66 27.80 -11.41
CA GLN A 60 14.78 28.68 -11.06
C GLN A 60 15.64 29.01 -12.28
N ALA A 61 16.02 28.01 -13.08
CA ALA A 61 16.82 28.23 -14.28
C ALA A 61 16.14 29.16 -15.29
N GLU A 62 14.81 29.06 -15.43
CA GLU A 62 14.02 29.95 -16.27
C GLU A 62 14.01 31.40 -15.75
N LEU A 63 13.86 31.58 -14.44
CA LEU A 63 13.94 32.90 -13.80
C LEU A 63 15.33 33.53 -14.01
N ASP A 64 16.39 32.77 -13.79
CA ASP A 64 17.77 33.23 -13.96
C ASP A 64 18.05 33.66 -15.40
N ARG A 65 17.50 32.95 -16.39
CA ARG A 65 17.61 33.33 -17.82
C ARG A 65 16.91 34.66 -18.11
N ARG A 66 15.70 34.85 -17.58
CA ARG A 66 14.94 36.09 -17.77
C ARG A 66 15.59 37.30 -17.11
N LEU A 67 16.25 37.11 -15.98
CA LEU A 67 16.94 38.20 -15.26
C LEU A 67 18.27 38.61 -15.92
N LYS A 68 18.85 37.76 -16.78
CA LYS A 68 20.11 38.00 -17.50
C LYS A 68 19.92 38.53 -18.93
N SER A 69 18.69 38.50 -19.46
CA SER A 69 18.32 39.18 -20.72
C SER A 69 17.86 40.60 -20.44
#